data_AF-A0A352LRQ2-F1
#
_entry.id   AF-A0A352LRQ2-F1
#
_cell.length_a   1.000
_cell.length_b   1.000
_cell.length_c   1.000
_cell.angle_alpha   90.00
_cell.angle_beta   90.00
_cell.angle_gamma   90.00
#
_symmetry.space_group_name_H-M   'P 1'
#
loop_
_entity.id
_entity.type
_entity.pdbx_description
1 polymer ?
#
loop_
_entity_poly.entity_id
_entity_poly.type
_entity_poly.pdbx_seq_one_letter_code
_entity_poly.pdbx_strand_id
1 'polypeptide(L)'
;MKKISMMICVTLVAMVLGFGTSSATTEEDTIIKEVTNTVARIQYTKDPRTGLCFAIYQTWVGFAKIASLSTVPCEAIPSNLLITVKLP
;
A
#
# COMPACT_ATOMS: atom_id res chain seq x y z
N MET A 1 15.29 59.98 -7.99
CA MET A 1 14.22 58.96 -8.05
C MET A 1 14.71 57.80 -8.92
N LYS A 2 15.34 56.77 -8.32
CA LYS A 2 16.03 55.69 -9.07
C LYS A 2 16.02 54.38 -8.28
N LYS A 3 14.83 53.97 -7.81
CA LYS A 3 14.63 52.73 -7.02
C LYS A 3 13.39 51.90 -7.40
N ILE A 4 12.64 52.29 -8.43
CA ILE A 4 11.37 51.60 -8.79
C ILE A 4 11.56 50.59 -9.96
N SER A 5 12.66 50.67 -10.71
CA SER A 5 12.83 49.85 -11.92
C SER A 5 13.45 48.46 -11.69
N MET A 6 14.00 48.17 -10.51
CA MET A 6 14.76 46.93 -10.28
C MET A 6 13.96 45.85 -9.53
N MET A 7 12.76 46.18 -9.06
CA MET A 7 11.93 45.29 -8.23
C MET A 7 10.83 44.58 -9.03
N ILE A 8 10.59 44.98 -10.29
CA ILE A 8 9.56 44.38 -11.16
C ILE A 8 10.11 43.17 -11.94
N CYS A 9 11.42 43.04 -12.08
CA CYS A 9 12.02 41.96 -12.86
C CYS A 9 12.17 40.64 -12.08
N VAL A 10 12.25 40.68 -10.74
CA VAL A 10 12.46 39.47 -9.92
C VAL A 10 11.16 38.70 -9.68
N THR A 11 10.02 39.37 -9.62
CA THR A 11 8.71 38.74 -9.36
C THR A 11 8.07 38.12 -10.60
N LEU A 12 8.41 38.58 -11.81
CA LEU A 12 7.83 38.05 -13.05
C LEU A 12 8.46 36.70 -13.46
N VAL A 13 9.70 36.42 -13.06
CA VAL A 13 10.39 35.15 -13.40
C VAL A 13 9.84 33.96 -12.60
N ALA A 14 9.31 34.18 -11.40
CA ALA A 14 8.71 33.12 -10.60
C ALA A 14 7.36 32.63 -11.14
N MET A 15 6.69 33.39 -12.02
CA MET A 15 5.38 33.02 -12.57
C MET A 15 5.48 32.24 -13.89
N VAL A 16 6.64 32.24 -14.55
CA VAL A 16 6.88 31.51 -15.82
C VAL A 16 7.47 30.12 -15.58
N LEU A 17 8.07 29.88 -14.41
CA LEU A 17 8.44 28.53 -13.98
C LEU A 17 7.24 27.87 -13.31
N GLY A 18 6.26 27.50 -14.14
CA GLY A 18 5.31 26.46 -13.82
C GLY A 18 6.05 25.14 -13.62
N PHE A 19 6.67 24.98 -12.43
CA PHE A 19 6.95 23.68 -11.85
C PHE A 19 5.60 23.08 -11.47
N GLY A 20 4.87 22.65 -12.49
CA GLY A 20 3.96 21.54 -12.33
C GLY A 20 4.84 20.35 -11.99
N THR A 21 5.04 20.09 -10.69
CA THR A 21 5.32 18.73 -10.23
C THR A 21 4.05 17.94 -10.51
N SER A 22 3.81 17.62 -11.79
CA SER A 22 3.00 16.48 -12.15
C SER A 22 3.68 15.31 -11.48
N SER A 23 3.16 14.93 -10.31
CA SER A 23 3.50 13.71 -9.61
C SER A 23 3.22 12.58 -10.58
N ALA A 24 4.20 12.24 -11.41
CA ALA A 24 4.27 10.98 -12.08
C ALA A 24 4.43 9.98 -10.96
N THR A 25 3.32 9.44 -10.46
CA THR A 25 3.35 8.24 -9.63
C THR A 25 4.14 7.23 -10.42
N THR A 26 5.34 6.92 -9.94
CA THR A 26 6.23 6.02 -10.66
C THR A 26 5.59 4.64 -10.72
N GLU A 27 5.93 3.84 -11.72
CA GLU A 27 5.44 2.46 -11.83
C GLU A 27 5.69 1.68 -10.52
N GLU A 28 6.80 1.97 -9.85
CA GLU A 28 7.16 1.49 -8.53
C GLU A 28 6.13 1.83 -7.45
N ASP A 29 5.65 3.07 -7.39
CA ASP A 29 4.60 3.50 -6.44
C ASP A 29 3.30 2.71 -6.65
N THR A 30 2.99 2.38 -7.90
CA THR A 30 1.80 1.60 -8.26
C THR A 30 1.94 0.15 -7.82
N ILE A 31 3.11 -0.46 -8.04
CA ILE A 31 3.42 -1.83 -7.61
C ILE A 31 3.38 -1.93 -6.09
N ILE A 32 4.04 -1.01 -5.38
CA ILE A 32 4.05 -0.98 -3.91
C ILE A 32 2.63 -0.88 -3.37
N LYS A 33 1.80 -0.03 -3.97
CA LYS A 33 0.39 0.13 -3.56
C LYS A 33 -0.41 -1.15 -3.75
N GLU A 34 -0.25 -1.83 -4.89
CA GLU A 34 -0.99 -3.07 -5.18
C GLU A 34 -0.55 -4.24 -4.30
N VAL A 35 0.75 -4.38 -4.06
CA VAL A 35 1.30 -5.38 -3.13
C VAL A 35 0.80 -5.11 -1.71
N THR A 36 0.85 -3.87 -1.27
CA THR A 36 0.37 -3.47 0.07
C THR A 36 -1.11 -3.78 0.24
N ASN A 37 -1.93 -3.47 -0.76
CA ASN A 37 -3.37 -3.75 -0.74
C ASN A 37 -3.64 -5.27 -0.71
N THR A 38 -2.88 -6.05 -1.49
CA THR A 38 -3.00 -7.51 -1.49
C THR A 38 -2.64 -8.10 -0.13
N VAL A 39 -1.50 -7.71 0.44
CA VAL A 39 -1.05 -8.20 1.75
C VAL A 39 -2.03 -7.82 2.86
N ALA A 40 -2.60 -6.61 2.83
CA ALA A 40 -3.60 -6.16 3.80
C ALA A 40 -4.89 -6.99 3.78
N ARG A 41 -5.15 -7.74 2.69
CA ARG A 41 -6.33 -8.60 2.52
C ARG A 41 -6.06 -10.07 2.85
N ILE A 42 -4.83 -10.42 3.20
CA ILE A 42 -4.47 -11.77 3.64
C ILE A 42 -4.74 -11.89 5.14
N GLN A 43 -5.52 -12.89 5.50
CA GLN A 43 -5.74 -13.28 6.89
C GLN A 43 -4.83 -14.44 7.25
N TYR A 44 -3.98 -14.26 8.25
CA TYR A 44 -3.14 -15.33 8.78
C TYR A 44 -3.80 -15.98 9.98
N THR A 45 -3.95 -17.30 9.93
CA THR A 45 -4.72 -18.06 10.92
C THR A 45 -3.92 -19.28 11.40
N LYS A 46 -3.79 -19.46 12.71
CA LYS A 46 -3.22 -20.67 13.32
C LYS A 46 -4.33 -21.61 13.77
N ASP A 47 -4.32 -22.85 13.28
CA ASP A 47 -5.19 -23.92 13.78
C ASP A 47 -4.60 -24.47 15.08
N PRO A 48 -5.29 -24.34 16.23
CA PRO A 48 -4.78 -24.83 17.51
C PRO A 48 -4.69 -26.36 17.61
N ARG A 49 -5.38 -27.12 16.74
CA ARG A 49 -5.40 -28.59 16.79
C ARG A 49 -4.17 -29.20 16.14
N THR A 50 -3.74 -28.60 15.03
CA THR A 50 -2.61 -29.10 14.23
C THR A 50 -1.35 -28.27 14.42
N GLY A 51 -1.47 -27.06 14.95
CA GLY A 51 -0.38 -26.09 15.08
C GLY A 51 0.00 -25.42 13.76
N LEU A 52 -0.68 -25.74 12.65
CA LEU A 52 -0.38 -25.20 11.32
C LEU A 52 -0.91 -23.78 11.16
N CYS A 53 -0.17 -22.97 10.39
CA CYS A 53 -0.57 -21.64 10.00
C CYS A 53 -0.96 -21.56 8.53
N PHE A 54 -2.03 -20.83 8.27
CA PHE A 54 -2.63 -20.66 6.96
C PHE A 54 -2.70 -19.18 6.59
N ALA A 55 -2.36 -18.87 5.35
CA ALA A 55 -2.63 -17.60 4.72
C ALA A 55 -3.88 -17.73 3.86
N ILE A 56 -4.92 -16.98 4.21
CA ILE A 56 -6.21 -16.99 3.54
C ILE A 56 -6.39 -15.66 2.82
N TYR A 57 -6.48 -15.71 1.49
CA TYR A 57 -6.83 -14.54 0.69
C TYR A 57 -8.27 -14.68 0.22
N GLN A 58 -9.11 -13.68 0.50
CA GLN A 58 -10.48 -13.63 0.00
C GLN A 58 -10.71 -12.34 -0.78
N THR A 59 -11.16 -12.49 -2.03
CA THR A 59 -11.52 -11.33 -2.85
C THR A 59 -12.79 -11.60 -3.66
N TRP A 60 -13.32 -10.53 -4.24
CA TRP A 60 -14.43 -10.57 -5.15
C TRP A 60 -13.91 -10.28 -6.55
N VAL A 61 -14.25 -11.14 -7.51
CA VAL A 61 -14.01 -10.90 -8.93
C VAL A 61 -15.39 -10.84 -9.59
N GLY A 62 -15.85 -9.63 -9.87
CA GLY A 62 -17.26 -9.37 -10.22
C GLY A 62 -18.19 -9.75 -9.07
N PHE A 63 -19.13 -10.67 -9.32
CA PHE A 63 -20.09 -11.17 -8.32
C PHE A 63 -19.64 -12.47 -7.64
N ALA A 64 -18.49 -13.03 -8.01
CA ALA A 64 -17.99 -14.27 -7.43
C ALA A 64 -17.00 -13.98 -6.30
N LYS A 65 -17.21 -14.62 -5.14
CA LYS A 65 -16.22 -14.66 -4.07
C LYS A 65 -15.21 -15.76 -4.38
N ILE A 66 -13.94 -15.40 -4.55
CA ILE A 66 -12.84 -16.35 -4.69
C ILE A 66 -12.02 -16.37 -3.41
N ALA A 67 -11.54 -17.56 -3.06
CA ALA A 67 -10.67 -17.77 -1.92
C ALA A 67 -9.43 -18.55 -2.36
N SER A 68 -8.27 -18.12 -1.89
CA SER A 68 -7.03 -18.86 -1.99
C SER A 68 -6.54 -19.20 -0.58
N LEU A 69 -5.99 -20.40 -0.43
CA LEU A 69 -5.45 -20.91 0.81
C LEU A 69 -4.04 -21.42 0.55
N SER A 70 -3.10 -21.01 1.39
CA SER A 70 -1.73 -21.52 1.39
C SER A 70 -1.30 -21.85 2.81
N THR A 71 -0.53 -22.92 2.97
CA THR A 71 0.18 -23.25 4.21
C THR A 71 1.47 -22.47 4.28
N VAL A 72 1.71 -21.79 5.39
CA VAL A 72 2.91 -20.98 5.62
C VAL A 72 3.54 -21.32 6.97
N PRO A 73 4.86 -21.28 7.12
CA PRO A 73 5.51 -21.45 8.41
C PRO A 73 5.04 -20.37 9.40
N CYS A 74 4.66 -20.77 10.61
CA CYS A 74 4.12 -19.84 11.61
C CYS A 74 5.13 -18.77 12.03
N GLU A 75 6.43 -19.09 12.00
CA GLU A 75 7.55 -18.23 12.38
C GLU A 75 7.79 -17.11 11.37
N ALA A 76 7.35 -17.31 10.12
CA ALA A 76 7.46 -16.31 9.06
C ALA A 76 6.35 -15.26 9.11
N ILE A 77 5.34 -15.46 9.97
CA ILE A 77 4.17 -14.57 10.07
C ILE A 77 4.43 -13.56 11.19
N PRO A 78 4.33 -12.25 10.90
CA PRO A 78 4.37 -11.23 11.93
C PRO A 78 3.32 -11.50 13.01
N SER A 79 3.73 -11.49 14.28
CA SER A 79 2.87 -11.85 15.40
C SER A 79 1.63 -10.96 15.53
N ASN A 80 1.71 -9.70 15.08
CA ASN A 80 0.60 -8.75 15.05
C ASN A 80 -0.47 -9.07 14.00
N LEU A 81 -0.18 -9.98 13.04
CA LEU A 81 -1.10 -10.40 11.98
C LEU A 81 -1.66 -11.82 12.20
N LEU A 82 -1.06 -12.60 13.10
CA LEU A 82 -1.43 -13.99 13.32
C LEU A 82 -2.63 -14.11 14.27
N ILE A 83 -3.76 -14.57 13.73
CA ILE A 83 -4.97 -14.85 14.51
C ILE A 83 -4.96 -16.31 14.92
N THR A 84 -5.06 -16.58 16.22
CA THR A 84 -5.25 -17.96 16.71
C THR A 84 -6.75 -18.23 16.83
N VAL A 85 -7.24 -19.24 16.11
CA VAL A 85 -8.65 -19.64 16.21
C VAL A 85 -8.90 -20.24 17.58
N LYS A 86 -9.96 -19.79 18.28
CA LYS A 86 -10.40 -20.45 19.51
C LYS A 86 -11.25 -21.66 19.15
N LEU A 87 -10.98 -22.78 19.81
CA LEU A 87 -11.87 -23.93 19.75
C LEU A 87 -13.22 -23.57 20.42
N PRO A 88 -14.34 -24.01 19.84
CA PRO A 88 -15.66 -23.84 20.45
C PRO A 88 -15.77 -24.61 21.77
#